data_AF-A0A2N1YKT2-F1
#
_entry.id   AF-A0A2N1YKT2-F1
#
_cell.length_a   1.000
_cell.length_b   1.000
_cell.length_c   1.000
_cell.angle_alpha   90.00
_cell.angle_beta   90.00
_cell.angle_gamma   90.00
#
_symmetry.space_group_name_H-M   'P 1'
#
loop_
_entity.id
_entity.type
_entity.pdbx_description
1 polymer ?
#
loop_
_entity_poly.entity_id
_entity_poly.type
_entity_poly.pdbx_seq_one_letter_code
_entity_poly.pdbx_strand_id
1 'polypeptide(L)' 'IEPDEKVLDMLQQTTAMKLDSQSTSLYGTARLWDDGIIDPRDTRRVVAMVLDICQEAERRPLNSNTYGVARL' A
#
# COMPACT_ATOMS: atom_id res chain seq x y z
N ILE A 1 22.30 -37.04 -13.25
CA ILE A 1 20.83 -37.15 -13.26
C ILE A 1 20.36 -35.90 -13.94
N GLU A 2 19.87 -36.01 -15.17
CA GLU A 2 19.34 -34.84 -15.86
C GLU A 2 17.99 -34.47 -15.24
N PRO A 3 17.70 -33.17 -15.03
CA PRO A 3 16.41 -32.72 -14.53
C PRO A 3 15.28 -33.12 -15.48
N ASP A 4 14.13 -33.52 -14.92
CA ASP A 4 12.92 -33.74 -15.70
C ASP A 4 12.35 -32.39 -16.14
N GLU A 5 12.34 -32.15 -17.46
CA GLU A 5 11.85 -30.93 -18.08
C GLU A 5 10.41 -30.60 -17.66
N LYS A 6 9.55 -31.62 -17.50
CA LYS A 6 8.16 -31.41 -17.07
C LYS A 6 8.06 -30.90 -15.63
N VAL A 7 8.99 -31.33 -14.77
CA VAL A 7 9.04 -30.86 -13.38
C VAL A 7 9.51 -29.40 -13.35
N LEU A 8 10.50 -29.04 -14.17
CA LEU A 8 10.96 -27.65 -14.29
C LEU A 8 9.84 -26.73 -14.79
N ASP A 9 9.13 -27.15 -15.84
CA ASP A 9 7.99 -26.42 -16.39
C ASP A 9 6.88 -26.24 -15.35
N MET A 10 6.55 -27.30 -14.61
CA MET A 10 5.53 -27.24 -13.57
C MET A 10 5.92 -26.29 -12.42
N LEU A 11 7.19 -26.34 -11.98
CA LEU A 11 7.70 -25.45 -10.94
C LEU A 11 7.63 -23.99 -11.37
N GLN A 12 8.03 -23.70 -12.60
CA GLN A 12 7.96 -22.36 -13.17
C GLN A 12 6.51 -21.86 -13.24
N GLN A 13 5.62 -22.63 -13.89
CA GLN A 13 4.22 -22.28 -14.07
C GLN A 13 3.51 -22.04 -12.72
N THR A 14 3.69 -22.96 -11.77
CA THR A 14 3.05 -22.87 -10.45
C THR A 14 3.54 -21.65 -9.67
N THR A 15 4.83 -21.33 -9.76
CA THR A 15 5.41 -20.17 -9.08
C THR A 15 4.89 -18.87 -9.69
N ALA A 16 4.86 -18.77 -11.02
CA ALA A 16 4.30 -17.61 -11.73
C ALA A 16 2.84 -17.37 -11.34
N MET A 17 1.99 -18.41 -11.38
CA MET A 17 0.57 -18.30 -11.00
C MET A 17 0.38 -17.82 -9.55
N LYS A 18 1.21 -18.28 -8.62
CA LYS A 18 1.16 -17.82 -7.22
C LYS A 18 1.50 -16.33 -7.12
N LEU A 19 2.55 -15.88 -7.81
CA LEU A 19 2.93 -14.47 -7.81
C LEU A 19 1.83 -13.61 -8.42
N ASP A 20 1.25 -14.02 -9.55
CA ASP A 20 0.19 -13.28 -10.23
C ASP A 20 -1.08 -13.17 -9.36
N SER A 21 -1.43 -14.23 -8.63
CA SER A 21 -2.59 -14.19 -7.73
C SER A 21 -2.44 -13.17 -6.59
N GLN A 22 -1.19 -12.88 -6.19
CA GLN A 22 -0.86 -11.96 -5.10
C GLN A 22 -0.44 -10.57 -5.58
N SER A 23 -0.34 -10.35 -6.90
CA SER A 23 0.08 -9.07 -7.48
C SER A 23 -1.09 -8.13 -7.80
N THR A 24 -2.34 -8.57 -7.60
CA THR A 24 -3.52 -7.74 -7.85
C THR A 24 -3.60 -6.57 -6.86
N SER A 25 -4.15 -5.43 -7.31
CA SER A 25 -4.35 -4.25 -6.46
C SER A 25 -5.19 -4.56 -5.22
N LEU A 26 -6.19 -5.45 -5.35
CA LEU A 26 -7.03 -5.86 -4.23
C LEU A 26 -6.24 -6.64 -3.16
N TYR A 27 -5.30 -7.48 -3.59
CA TYR A 27 -4.45 -8.23 -2.65
C TYR A 27 -3.58 -7.30 -1.80
N GLY A 28 -3.01 -6.26 -2.43
CA GLY A 28 -2.20 -5.24 -1.77
C GLY A 28 -2.99 -4.36 -0.81
N THR A 29 -4.11 -3.78 -1.28
CA THR A 29 -4.92 -2.87 -0.47
C THR A 29 -5.53 -3.56 0.75
N ALA A 30 -5.93 -4.84 0.63
CA ALA A 30 -6.41 -5.65 1.76
C ALA A 30 -5.34 -5.90 2.84
N ARG A 31 -4.08 -5.58 2.56
CA ARG A 31 -2.92 -5.74 3.45
C ARG A 31 -2.25 -4.41 3.80
N LEU A 32 -2.91 -3.28 3.52
CA LEU A 32 -2.39 -1.94 3.81
C LEU A 32 -1.02 -1.67 3.15
N TRP A 33 -0.76 -2.26 1.99
CA TRP A 33 0.42 -1.87 1.19
C TRP A 33 0.27 -0.48 0.56
N ASP A 34 -0.97 0.00 0.51
CA ASP A 34 -1.40 1.31 0.08
C ASP A 34 -2.50 1.84 1.02
N ASP A 35 -2.77 3.14 0.94
CA ASP A 35 -3.84 3.81 1.70
C ASP A 35 -5.21 3.76 0.99
N GLY A 36 -5.34 2.94 -0.05
CA GLY A 36 -6.60 2.71 -0.78
C GLY A 36 -6.46 2.80 -2.30
N ILE A 37 -7.32 2.03 -2.98
CA ILE A 37 -7.49 2.09 -4.44
C ILE A 37 -8.36 3.30 -4.81
N ILE A 38 -7.90 4.08 -5.78
CA ILE A 38 -8.65 5.22 -6.35
C ILE A 38 -8.93 5.03 -7.83
N ASP A 39 -9.95 5.70 -8.34
CA ASP A 39 -10.15 5.84 -9.77
C ASP A 39 -8.98 6.65 -10.38
N PRO A 40 -8.31 6.21 -11.45
CA PRO A 40 -7.22 6.96 -12.07
C PRO A 40 -7.60 8.39 -12.49
N ARG A 41 -8.88 8.66 -12.76
CA ARG A 41 -9.38 10.00 -13.10
C ARG A 41 -9.36 10.96 -11.92
N ASP A 42 -9.34 10.43 -10.70
CA ASP A 42 -9.34 11.20 -9.45
C ASP A 42 -7.93 11.56 -8.94
N THR A 43 -6.86 11.04 -9.55
CA THR A 43 -5.49 11.22 -9.07
C THR A 43 -5.14 12.70 -8.79
N ARG A 44 -5.47 13.62 -9.70
CA ARG A 44 -5.18 15.06 -9.50
C ARG A 44 -5.87 15.61 -8.25
N ARG A 45 -7.13 15.23 -8.04
CA ARG A 45 -7.95 15.72 -6.93
C ARG A 45 -7.43 15.17 -5.59
N VAL A 46 -7.08 13.89 -5.55
CA VAL A 46 -6.53 13.25 -4.34
C VAL A 46 -5.17 13.86 -3.99
N VAL A 47 -4.26 14.01 -4.96
CA VAL A 47 -2.94 14.63 -4.71
C VAL A 47 -3.08 16.08 -4.24
N ALA A 48 -3.96 16.87 -4.87
CA ALA A 48 -4.22 18.24 -4.41
C ALA A 48 -4.70 18.27 -2.96
N MET A 49 -5.67 17.42 -2.61
CA MET A 49 -6.17 17.29 -1.23
C MET A 49 -5.06 16.91 -0.24
N VAL A 50 -4.21 15.93 -0.58
CA VAL A 50 -3.10 15.51 0.29
C VAL A 50 -2.11 16.65 0.50
N LEU A 51 -1.75 17.39 -0.56
CA LEU A 51 -0.86 18.55 -0.46
C LEU A 51 -1.45 19.68 0.39
N ASP A 52 -2.76 19.95 0.26
CA ASP A 52 -3.45 20.93 1.09
C ASP A 52 -3.41 20.53 2.58
N ILE A 53 -3.65 19.24 2.89
CA ILE A 53 -3.55 18.70 4.25
C ILE A 53 -2.13 18.84 4.80
N CYS A 54 -1.10 18.49 4.01
CA CYS A 54 0.30 18.65 4.42
C CYS A 54 0.62 20.11 4.73
N GLN A 55 0.22 21.05 3.86
CA GLN A 55 0.45 22.47 4.06
C GLN A 55 -0.26 22.99 5.33
N GLU A 56 -1.48 22.54 5.58
CA GLU A 56 -2.22 22.90 6.78
C GLU A 56 -1.50 22.38 8.04
N ALA A 57 -1.04 21.13 8.02
CA ALA A 57 -0.32 20.51 9.12
C ALA A 57 0.97 21.26 9.47
N GLU A 58 1.73 21.72 8.47
CA GLU A 58 2.95 22.52 8.66
C GLU A 58 2.69 23.86 9.35
N ARG A 59 1.52 24.46 9.10
CA ARG A 59 1.19 25.81 9.59
C ARG A 59 0.40 25.80 10.90
N ARG A 60 -0.16 24.66 11.30
CA ARG A 60 -1.05 24.56 12.45
C ARG A 60 -0.25 24.66 13.76
N PRO A 61 -0.44 25.72 14.58
CA PRO A 61 0.16 25.77 15.90
C PRO A 61 -0.50 24.73 16.81
N LEU A 62 0.30 23.93 17.52
CA LEU A 62 -0.16 22.95 18.49
C LEU A 62 0.31 23.32 19.90
N ASN A 63 -0.53 23.01 20.89
CA ASN A 63 -0.19 23.15 22.29
C ASN A 63 0.48 21.86 22.77
N SER A 64 1.81 21.86 22.81
CA SER A 64 2.57 20.70 23.31
C SER A 64 2.41 20.56 24.82
N ASN A 65 2.59 19.34 25.29
CA ASN A 65 2.67 19.01 26.71
C ASN A 65 3.69 17.88 26.88
N THR A 66 4.26 17.75 28.08
CA THR A 66 5.37 16.81 28.32
C THR A 66 4.90 15.37 28.52
N TYR A 67 3.70 15.14 29.06
CA TYR A 67 3.30 13.84 29.62
C TYR A 67 1.98 13.28 29.10
N GLY A 68 1.36 13.91 28.11
CA GLY A 68 -0.03 13.66 27.74
C GLY A 68 -1.02 14.31 28.71
N VAL A 69 -2.31 14.21 28.39
CA VAL A 69 -3.39 14.66 29.27
C VAL A 69 -3.50 13.68 30.45
N ALA A 70 -3.37 14.18 31.68
CA ALA A 70 -3.54 13.37 32.88
C ALA A 70 -5.01 12.92 33.03
N ARG A 71 -5.21 11.62 33.21
CA ARG A 71 -6.51 11.05 33.62
C ARG A 71 -6.47 10.86 35.15
N LEU A 72 -7.28 11.64 35.86
CA LEU A 72 -7.45 11.57 37.31
C LEU A 72 -8.37 10.42 37.73
#